data_AF-A0A7S2AHX4-F1
#
_entry.id   AF-A0A7S2AHX4-F1
#
_cell.length_a   1.000
_cell.length_b   1.000
_cell.length_c   1.000
_cell.angle_alpha   90.00
_cell.angle_beta   90.00
_cell.angle_gamma   90.00
#
_symmetry.space_group_name_H-M   'P 1'
#
loop_
_entity.id
_entity.type
_entity.pdbx_description
1 polymer ?
#
loop_
_entity_poly.entity_id
_entity_poly.type
_entity_poly.pdbx_seq_one_letter_code
_entity_poly.pdbx_strand_id
1 'polypeptide(L)'
;VNMNSDSCRGSANTICSGCFIALDDANDKTLQIAACSSAKYKVGSTISSHVVEIQIMNSDPDNALTVQACPDVTCTTPASTFTMSYGDSTVGFCYTGGSNKIYFPTTVFQNQ
;
A
#
# COMPACT_ATOMS: atom_id res chain seq x y z
N VAL A 1 5.90 11.66 -5.69
CA VAL A 1 6.82 10.60 -6.19
C VAL A 1 5.95 9.41 -6.55
N ASN A 2 6.04 8.88 -7.78
CA ASN A 2 5.29 7.68 -8.15
C ASN A 2 5.80 6.52 -7.27
N MET A 3 4.91 5.76 -6.64
CA MET A 3 5.31 4.60 -5.83
C MET A 3 6.11 3.56 -6.62
N ASN A 4 5.97 3.57 -7.95
CA ASN A 4 6.72 2.72 -8.87
C ASN A 4 8.08 3.31 -9.30
N SER A 5 8.44 4.54 -8.91
CA SER A 5 9.76 5.07 -9.22
C SER A 5 10.81 4.47 -8.28
N ASP A 6 12.01 4.20 -8.79
CA ASP A 6 13.12 3.69 -7.97
C ASP A 6 13.49 4.64 -6.81
N SER A 7 13.13 5.92 -6.93
CA SER A 7 13.24 6.91 -5.86
C SER A 7 12.36 6.63 -4.64
N CYS A 8 11.40 5.71 -4.78
CA CYS A 8 10.44 5.31 -3.76
C CYS A 8 10.72 3.92 -3.18
N ARG A 9 11.19 2.98 -4.01
CA ARG A 9 11.59 1.64 -3.57
C ARG A 9 12.93 1.70 -2.83
N GLY A 10 12.92 1.55 -1.50
CA GLY A 10 14.15 1.43 -0.69
C GLY A 10 14.90 2.74 -0.42
N SER A 11 14.35 3.90 -0.81
CA SER A 11 14.93 5.20 -0.45
C SER A 11 14.76 5.46 1.04
N ALA A 12 15.86 5.73 1.73
CA ALA A 12 15.84 6.13 3.13
C ALA A 12 15.18 7.51 3.35
N ASN A 13 15.07 8.33 2.30
CA ASN A 13 14.84 9.77 2.38
C ASN A 13 13.62 10.27 1.60
N THR A 14 12.84 9.38 1.00
CA THR A 14 11.68 9.75 0.19
C THR A 14 10.41 9.24 0.86
N ILE A 15 9.51 10.15 1.23
CA ILE A 15 8.14 9.77 1.58
C ILE A 15 7.44 9.41 0.28
N CYS A 16 7.11 8.13 0.10
CA CYS A 16 6.23 7.72 -0.98
C CYS A 16 4.83 8.21 -0.67
N SER A 17 4.34 9.11 -1.53
CA SER A 17 2.97 9.64 -1.48
C SER A 17 1.98 8.48 -1.31
N GLY A 18 1.14 8.53 -0.27
CA GLY A 18 0.18 7.48 0.10
C GLY A 18 -1.02 7.36 -0.84
N CYS A 19 -0.86 7.69 -2.12
CA CYS A 19 -1.89 7.54 -3.14
C CYS A 19 -1.30 6.79 -4.34
N PHE A 20 -1.84 5.61 -4.60
CA PHE A 20 -1.54 4.80 -5.77
C PHE A 20 -2.75 4.74 -6.69
N ILE A 21 -2.54 5.02 -7.97
CA ILE A 21 -3.55 4.92 -9.01
C ILE A 21 -3.06 3.91 -10.05
N ALA A 22 -3.74 2.77 -10.15
CA ALA A 22 -3.55 1.87 -11.27
C ALA A 22 -4.21 2.47 -12.51
N LEU A 23 -3.39 2.70 -13.53
CA LEU A 23 -3.81 3.18 -14.86
C LEU A 23 -3.83 2.02 -15.84
N ASP A 24 -4.64 2.09 -16.89
CA ASP A 24 -4.68 1.11 -17.97
C ASP A 24 -3.29 0.88 -18.60
N ASP A 25 -2.82 -0.37 -18.56
CA ASP A 25 -1.71 -0.86 -19.38
C ASP A 25 -1.94 -2.27 -19.95
N ALA A 26 -3.22 -2.67 -20.09
CA ALA A 26 -3.66 -3.97 -20.59
C ALA A 26 -3.19 -5.21 -19.80
N ASN A 27 -2.77 -5.07 -18.54
CA ASN A 27 -2.37 -6.19 -17.69
C ASN A 27 -2.88 -6.06 -16.25
N ASP A 28 -3.19 -7.21 -15.62
CA ASP A 28 -3.40 -7.28 -14.18
C ASP A 28 -2.16 -6.80 -13.42
N LYS A 29 -2.39 -6.00 -12.37
CA LYS A 29 -1.30 -5.36 -11.61
C LYS A 29 -1.23 -5.90 -10.21
N THR A 30 0.01 -5.99 -9.70
CA THR A 30 0.25 -6.25 -8.28
C THR A 30 1.01 -5.08 -7.65
N LEU A 31 0.38 -4.39 -6.70
CA LEU A 31 1.03 -3.41 -5.84
C LEU A 31 1.57 -4.11 -4.59
N GLN A 32 2.89 -4.11 -4.41
CA GLN A 32 3.55 -4.69 -3.23
C GLN A 32 4.03 -3.61 -2.27
N ILE A 33 3.67 -3.75 -1.00
CA ILE A 33 4.09 -2.86 0.10
C ILE A 33 4.90 -3.68 1.09
N ALA A 34 6.21 -3.52 1.06
CA ALA A 34 7.13 -4.25 1.93
C ALA A 34 7.26 -3.61 3.31
N ALA A 35 7.42 -4.46 4.33
CA ALA A 35 7.80 -4.08 5.69
C ALA A 35 6.88 -3.00 6.32
N CYS A 36 5.57 -3.16 6.12
CA CYS A 36 4.52 -2.23 6.53
C CYS A 36 4.60 -1.81 8.02
N SER A 37 5.03 -2.68 8.93
CA SER A 37 5.17 -2.35 10.36
C SER A 37 6.39 -1.47 10.68
N SER A 38 7.30 -1.28 9.70
CA SER A 38 8.52 -0.49 9.80
C SER A 38 8.52 0.71 8.86
N ALA A 39 7.35 1.08 8.34
CA ALA A 39 7.23 2.22 7.44
C ALA A 39 7.86 3.47 8.09
N LYS A 40 8.43 4.33 7.25
CA LYS A 40 9.13 5.54 7.68
C LYS A 40 8.41 6.74 7.11
N TYR A 41 8.15 7.72 7.97
CA TYR A 41 7.58 9.02 7.55
C TYR A 41 8.67 10.09 7.42
N LYS A 42 9.90 9.82 7.88
CA LYS A 42 11.13 10.57 7.59
C LYS A 42 12.37 9.71 7.87
N VAL A 43 13.54 10.15 7.43
CA VAL A 43 14.82 9.46 7.64
C VAL A 43 15.02 9.13 9.12
N GLY A 44 15.35 7.86 9.40
CA GLY A 44 15.62 7.40 10.76
C GLY A 44 14.42 7.41 11.71
N SER A 45 13.23 7.79 11.25
CA SER A 45 12.01 7.80 12.06
C SER A 45 11.01 6.83 11.48
N THR A 46 10.93 5.67 12.12
CA THR A 46 9.83 4.75 11.92
C THR A 46 8.56 5.40 12.47
N ILE A 47 7.41 5.10 11.88
CA ILE A 47 6.16 5.22 12.63
C ILE A 47 6.36 4.44 13.96
N SER A 48 5.96 4.96 15.12
CA SER A 48 6.15 4.27 16.42
C SER A 48 4.88 4.28 17.26
N SER A 49 4.16 5.40 17.23
CA SER A 49 2.79 5.58 17.69
C SER A 49 1.88 6.11 16.57
N HIS A 50 2.33 5.95 15.33
CA HIS A 50 1.72 6.53 14.15
C HIS A 50 1.16 5.43 13.24
N VAL A 51 0.13 5.79 12.50
CA VAL A 51 -0.48 4.97 11.45
C VAL A 51 -0.17 5.65 10.12
N VAL A 52 0.26 4.86 9.13
CA VAL A 52 0.36 5.31 7.73
C VAL A 52 -0.90 4.87 7.02
N GLU A 53 -1.60 5.84 6.46
CA GLU A 53 -2.74 5.63 5.59
C GLU A 53 -2.28 5.55 4.14
N ILE A 54 -2.83 4.60 3.39
CA ILE A 54 -2.53 4.35 1.99
C ILE A 54 -3.86 4.27 1.24
N GLN A 55 -4.14 5.30 0.45
CA GLN A 55 -5.28 5.31 -0.46
C GLN A 55 -4.90 4.63 -1.78
N ILE A 56 -5.74 3.72 -2.22
CA ILE A 56 -5.51 2.91 -3.42
C ILE A 56 -6.76 3.00 -4.28
N MET A 57 -6.58 3.31 -5.56
CA MET A 57 -7.65 3.42 -6.54
C MET A 57 -7.30 2.60 -7.77
N ASN A 58 -8.24 1.79 -8.25
CA ASN A 58 -8.11 1.10 -9.53
C ASN A 58 -8.94 1.81 -10.59
N SER A 59 -8.27 2.50 -11.51
CA SER A 59 -8.91 3.16 -12.66
C SER A 59 -8.74 2.39 -13.98
N ASP A 60 -8.11 1.21 -13.93
CA ASP A 60 -7.96 0.33 -15.08
C ASP A 60 -9.31 -0.34 -15.39
N PRO A 61 -9.94 -0.07 -16.55
CA PRO A 61 -11.27 -0.59 -16.90
C PRO A 61 -11.29 -2.09 -17.16
N ASP A 62 -10.16 -2.67 -17.52
CA ASP A 62 -10.07 -4.02 -18.06
C ASP A 62 -9.37 -5.00 -17.10
N ASN A 63 -8.64 -4.49 -16.09
CA ASN A 63 -7.79 -5.31 -15.24
C ASN A 63 -8.03 -5.12 -13.74
N ALA A 64 -7.73 -6.16 -12.97
CA ALA A 64 -7.79 -6.11 -11.51
C ALA A 64 -6.46 -5.60 -10.92
N LEU A 65 -6.57 -4.91 -9.78
CA LEU A 65 -5.42 -4.52 -8.96
C LEU A 65 -5.35 -5.42 -7.72
N THR A 66 -4.26 -6.18 -7.59
CA THR A 66 -3.96 -6.94 -6.38
C THR A 66 -2.97 -6.17 -5.51
N VAL A 67 -3.33 -5.89 -4.27
CA VAL A 67 -2.49 -5.24 -3.27
C VAL A 67 -1.97 -6.30 -2.30
N GLN A 68 -0.65 -6.36 -2.13
CA GLN A 68 0.03 -7.30 -1.24
C GLN A 68 0.85 -6.56 -0.20
N ALA A 69 0.66 -6.90 1.07
CA ALA A 69 1.57 -6.51 2.13
C ALA A 69 2.63 -7.61 2.28
N CYS A 70 3.89 -7.24 2.16
CA CYS A 70 5.00 -8.17 2.13
C CYS A 70 5.84 -8.02 3.41
N PRO A 71 6.33 -9.12 4.02
CA PRO A 71 7.28 -9.02 5.13
C PRO A 71 8.56 -8.27 4.75
N ASP A 72 9.01 -8.44 3.50
CA ASP A 72 10.21 -7.85 2.93
C ASP A 72 10.03 -7.59 1.42
N VAL A 73 11.09 -7.12 0.77
CA VAL A 73 11.10 -6.75 -0.65
C VAL A 73 11.02 -7.94 -1.62
N THR A 74 11.23 -9.17 -1.14
CA THR A 74 11.15 -10.38 -1.97
C THR A 74 9.72 -10.90 -2.12
N CYS A 75 8.85 -10.57 -1.15
CA CYS A 75 7.43 -10.90 -1.12
C CYS A 75 7.09 -12.37 -1.45
N THR A 76 7.91 -13.32 -1.00
CA THR A 76 7.69 -14.76 -1.25
C THR A 76 6.39 -15.28 -0.66
N THR A 77 5.98 -14.76 0.50
CA THR A 77 4.68 -15.05 1.11
C THR A 77 4.08 -13.74 1.62
N PRO A 78 3.07 -13.18 0.91
CA PRO A 78 2.38 -11.99 1.36
C PRO A 78 1.74 -12.21 2.74
N ALA A 79 1.91 -11.24 3.63
CA ALA A 79 1.29 -11.24 4.95
C ALA A 79 -0.23 -10.94 4.88
N SER A 80 -0.64 -10.18 3.86
CA SER A 80 -2.04 -9.93 3.51
C SER A 80 -2.17 -9.62 2.02
N THR A 81 -3.31 -9.99 1.43
CA THR A 81 -3.64 -9.72 0.03
C THR A 81 -5.05 -9.13 -0.06
N PHE A 82 -5.23 -8.14 -0.92
CA PHE A 82 -6.53 -7.52 -1.20
C PHE A 82 -6.64 -7.28 -2.71
N THR A 83 -7.74 -7.69 -3.33
CA THR A 83 -7.95 -7.53 -4.78
C THR A 83 -9.08 -6.54 -5.02
N MET A 84 -8.86 -5.63 -5.96
CA MET A 84 -9.74 -4.53 -6.32
C MET A 84 -10.17 -4.67 -7.78
N SER A 85 -11.45 -4.54 -8.04
CA SER A 85 -11.99 -4.46 -9.40
C SER A 85 -11.84 -3.03 -9.96
N TYR A 86 -12.13 -2.87 -11.24
CA TYR A 86 -12.23 -1.55 -11.85
C TYR A 86 -13.22 -0.66 -11.08
N GLY A 87 -12.84 0.60 -10.88
CA GLY A 87 -13.69 1.62 -10.23
C GLY A 87 -13.66 1.57 -8.71
N ASP A 88 -13.00 0.57 -8.12
CA ASP A 88 -12.86 0.46 -6.68
C ASP A 88 -11.83 1.45 -6.11
N SER A 89 -12.13 1.94 -4.92
CA SER A 89 -11.23 2.73 -4.09
C SER A 89 -11.25 2.18 -2.67
N THR A 90 -10.08 2.07 -2.05
CA THR A 90 -9.94 1.61 -0.67
C THR A 90 -8.87 2.40 0.06
N VAL A 91 -8.91 2.32 1.38
CA VAL A 91 -7.90 2.88 2.27
C VAL A 91 -7.34 1.75 3.12
N GLY A 92 -6.04 1.53 3.00
CA GLY A 92 -5.29 0.56 3.80
C GLY A 92 -4.47 1.27 4.89
N PHE A 93 -4.28 0.59 6.02
CA PHE A 93 -3.54 1.12 7.15
C PHE A 93 -2.32 0.24 7.49
N CYS A 94 -1.18 0.89 7.67
CA CYS A 94 0.04 0.33 8.23
C CYS A 94 0.27 0.92 9.63
N TYR A 95 0.49 0.08 10.64
CA TYR A 95 0.78 0.54 12.00
C TYR A 95 1.93 -0.23 12.62
N THR A 96 2.47 0.32 13.71
CA THR A 96 3.71 -0.13 14.31
C THR A 96 3.51 -1.04 15.50
N GLY A 97 4.43 -1.98 15.68
CA GLY A 97 4.24 -3.12 16.59
C GLY A 97 3.23 -4.16 16.08
N GLY A 98 2.59 -3.92 14.93
CA GLY A 98 1.76 -4.91 14.22
C GLY A 98 2.58 -5.88 13.38
N SER A 99 1.88 -6.81 12.71
CA SER A 99 2.47 -7.62 11.63
C SER A 99 2.72 -6.76 10.38
N ASN A 100 3.57 -7.22 9.45
CA ASN A 100 3.81 -6.59 8.13
C ASN A 100 2.58 -6.68 7.18
N LYS A 101 1.37 -6.50 7.72
CA LYS A 101 0.07 -6.58 7.04
C LYS A 101 -0.49 -5.19 6.83
N ILE A 102 -1.20 -5.02 5.72
CA ILE A 102 -2.07 -3.85 5.52
C ILE A 102 -3.44 -4.22 6.05
N TYR A 103 -4.02 -3.34 6.85
CA TYR A 103 -5.36 -3.50 7.38
C TYR A 103 -6.31 -2.70 6.51
N PHE A 104 -7.26 -3.38 5.88
CA PHE A 104 -8.35 -2.76 5.12
C PHE A 104 -9.60 -2.81 6.02
N PRO A 105 -10.18 -1.67 6.42
CA PRO A 105 -11.40 -1.68 7.21
C PRO A 105 -12.52 -2.33 6.42
N THR A 106 -13.19 -3.32 7.01
CA THR A 106 -14.39 -3.94 6.43
C THR A 106 -15.66 -3.14 6.73
N THR A 107 -15.55 -2.11 7.58
CA THR A 107 -16.62 -1.18 7.92
C THR A 107 -16.21 0.22 7.49
N VAL A 108 -17.06 0.83 6.66
CA VAL A 108 -16.94 2.25 6.32
C VAL A 108 -17.20 3.04 7.60
N PHE A 109 -16.34 3.99 7.97
CA PHE A 109 -16.70 4.99 8.97
C PHE A 109 -17.89 5.78 8.42
N GLN A 110 -19.11 5.38 8.79
CA GLN A 110 -20.31 6.16 8.48
C GLN A 110 -20.35 7.32 9.46
N ASN A 111 -20.16 8.54 8.95
CA ASN A 111 -20.54 9.74 9.68
C ASN A 111 -22.06 9.66 9.89
N GLN A 112 -22.48 9.43 11.13
CA GLN A 112 -23.88 9.66 11.54
C GLN A 112 -24.15 11.16 11.64
#